data_AF-A0A1G8W6T7-F1
#
_entry.id   AF-A0A1G8W6T7-F1
#
_cell.length_a   1.000
_cell.length_b   1.000
_cell.length_c   1.000
_cell.angle_alpha   90.00
_cell.angle_beta   90.00
_cell.angle_gamma   90.00
#
_symmetry.space_group_name_H-M   'P 1'
#
loop_
_entity.id
_entity.type
_entity.pdbx_description
1 polymer ?
#
loop_
_entity_poly.entity_id
_entity_poly.type
_entity_poly.pdbx_seq_one_letter_code
_entity_poly.pdbx_strand_id
1 'polypeptide(L)'
;MDCARMAQLAQTLVRQHRQTADAPPGIPGYRWFLEGAAETGFAEPGRGGDPKFASRSREWIFSADLPQLRRWMHTILYAERWTEHWPAFVDQALQNGQLEAFAERLEQLEG
;
A
#
# COMPACT_ATOMS: atom_id res chain seq x y z
N MET A 1 10.44 12.30 -0.64
CA MET A 1 9.25 11.44 -0.41
C MET A 1 8.12 12.09 -1.19
N ASP A 2 7.49 11.34 -2.07
CA ASP A 2 6.53 11.84 -3.06
C ASP A 2 5.16 11.23 -2.77
N CYS A 3 4.34 11.90 -1.94
CA CYS A 3 3.07 11.31 -1.51
C CYS A 3 2.02 11.39 -2.62
N ALA A 4 2.00 12.45 -3.43
CA ALA A 4 1.18 12.55 -4.63
C ALA A 4 1.36 11.33 -5.55
N ARG A 5 2.62 10.98 -5.89
CA ARG A 5 2.90 9.80 -6.72
C ARG A 5 2.49 8.51 -6.02
N MET A 6 2.76 8.38 -4.72
CA MET A 6 2.36 7.19 -3.96
C MET A 6 0.84 7.00 -3.91
N ALA A 7 0.08 8.09 -3.72
CA ALA A 7 -1.38 8.08 -3.75
C ALA A 7 -1.90 7.67 -5.14
N GLN A 8 -1.32 8.22 -6.21
CA GLN A 8 -1.69 7.87 -7.59
C GLN A 8 -1.46 6.38 -7.90
N LEU A 9 -0.32 5.83 -7.48
CA LEU A 9 0.00 4.40 -7.63
C LEU A 9 -1.04 3.53 -6.92
N ALA A 10 -1.36 3.86 -5.66
CA ALA A 10 -2.34 3.14 -4.85
C ALA A 10 -3.76 3.22 -5.46
N GLN A 11 -4.22 4.40 -5.89
CA GLN A 11 -5.52 4.57 -6.55
C GLN A 11 -5.62 3.78 -7.86
N THR A 12 -4.54 3.76 -8.64
CA THR A 12 -4.50 3.02 -9.91
C THR A 12 -4.64 1.53 -9.64
N LEU A 13 -3.91 1.00 -8.65
CA LEU A 13 -4.02 -0.40 -8.27
C LEU A 13 -5.41 -0.76 -7.74
N VAL A 14 -6.00 0.07 -6.87
CA VAL A 14 -7.38 -0.11 -6.36
C VAL A 14 -8.38 -0.16 -7.51
N ARG A 15 -8.27 0.74 -8.48
CA ARG A 15 -9.16 0.79 -9.65
C ARG A 15 -9.03 -0.47 -10.51
N GLN A 16 -7.81 -0.90 -10.81
CA GLN A 16 -7.54 -2.09 -11.59
C GLN A 16 -8.07 -3.35 -10.89
N HIS A 17 -7.87 -3.46 -9.57
CA HIS A 17 -8.39 -4.57 -8.79
C HIS A 17 -9.93 -4.66 -8.85
N ARG A 18 -10.64 -3.53 -8.68
CA ARG A 18 -12.11 -3.48 -8.81
C ARG A 18 -12.62 -3.89 -10.18
N GLN A 19 -11.91 -3.52 -11.24
CA GLN A 19 -12.28 -3.84 -12.63
C GLN A 19 -12.03 -5.30 -13.01
N THR A 20 -11.25 -6.02 -12.20
CA THR A 20 -10.79 -7.39 -12.51
C THR A 20 -11.18 -8.40 -11.44
N ALA A 21 -12.10 -8.05 -10.55
CA ALA A 21 -12.61 -8.93 -9.50
C ALA A 21 -13.22 -10.25 -10.05
N ASP A 22 -13.64 -10.26 -11.32
CA ASP A 22 -14.19 -11.43 -12.02
C ASP A 22 -13.16 -12.15 -12.93
N ALA A 23 -11.88 -11.74 -12.94
CA ALA A 23 -10.84 -12.26 -13.81
C ALA A 23 -10.00 -13.40 -13.15
N PRO A 24 -9.34 -14.27 -13.95
CA PRO A 24 -8.46 -15.34 -13.45
C PRO A 24 -7.33 -14.83 -12.52
N PRO A 25 -6.73 -15.71 -11.70
CA PRO A 25 -5.96 -15.32 -10.52
C PRO A 25 -4.73 -14.47 -10.82
N GLY A 26 -4.60 -13.38 -10.07
CA GLY A 26 -3.52 -12.40 -10.11
C GLY A 26 -4.07 -11.00 -9.88
N ILE A 27 -3.31 -10.12 -9.22
CA ILE A 27 -3.70 -8.72 -9.02
C ILE A 27 -3.14 -7.91 -10.20
N PRO A 28 -3.97 -7.41 -11.14
CA PRO A 28 -3.46 -6.64 -12.26
C PRO A 28 -2.79 -5.36 -11.77
N GLY A 29 -1.64 -5.04 -12.36
CA GLY A 29 -0.83 -3.87 -11.98
C GLY A 29 -0.02 -4.03 -10.70
N TYR A 30 -0.07 -5.16 -10.01
CA TYR A 30 0.68 -5.40 -8.77
C TYR A 30 2.19 -5.19 -8.92
N ARG A 31 2.80 -5.73 -9.99
CA ARG A 31 4.24 -5.54 -10.24
C ARG A 31 4.59 -4.08 -10.48
N TRP A 32 3.78 -3.40 -11.29
CA TRP A 32 3.95 -1.97 -11.56
C TRP A 32 3.82 -1.12 -10.29
N PHE A 33 2.87 -1.48 -9.41
CA PHE A 33 2.72 -0.82 -8.11
C PHE A 33 3.96 -1.00 -7.23
N LEU A 34 4.49 -2.23 -7.09
CA LEU A 34 5.67 -2.48 -6.27
C LEU A 34 6.91 -1.73 -6.78
N GLU A 35 7.12 -1.74 -8.09
CA GLU A 35 8.23 -1.04 -8.74
C GLU A 35 8.09 0.48 -8.57
N GLY A 36 6.91 1.03 -8.84
CA GLY A 36 6.64 2.46 -8.67
C GLY A 36 6.73 2.91 -7.20
N ALA A 37 6.21 2.12 -6.27
CA ALA A 37 6.20 2.48 -4.84
C ALA A 37 7.62 2.54 -4.26
N ALA A 38 8.55 1.73 -4.78
CA ALA A 38 9.96 1.79 -4.41
C ALA A 38 10.61 3.14 -4.74
N GLU A 39 10.11 3.86 -5.74
CA GLU A 39 10.65 5.16 -6.18
C GLU A 39 10.11 6.35 -5.37
N THR A 40 9.04 6.16 -4.57
CA THR A 40 8.37 7.26 -3.84
C THR A 40 9.04 7.63 -2.51
N GLY A 41 10.01 6.82 -2.05
CA GLY A 41 10.61 6.92 -0.71
C GLY A 41 9.78 6.28 0.42
N PHE A 42 8.69 5.58 0.10
CA PHE A 42 7.94 4.77 1.07
C PHE A 42 8.61 3.43 1.39
N ALA A 43 9.48 2.92 0.51
CA ALA A 43 10.32 1.75 0.78
C ALA A 43 11.79 2.15 0.85
N GLU A 44 12.35 2.24 2.05
CA GLU A 44 13.77 2.56 2.29
C GLU A 44 14.46 1.46 3.11
N PRO A 45 15.69 1.06 2.75
CA PRO A 45 16.48 0.15 3.58
C PRO A 45 16.71 0.69 4.99
N GLY A 46 16.68 -0.18 6.00
CA GLY A 46 16.98 0.16 7.40
C GLY A 46 15.89 0.93 8.15
N ARG A 47 14.72 1.16 7.53
CA ARG A 47 13.57 1.78 8.20
C ARG A 47 12.87 0.76 9.10
N GLY A 48 12.50 1.21 10.31
CA GLY A 48 11.66 0.42 11.21
C GLY A 48 10.25 0.23 10.63
N GLY A 49 9.75 -1.01 10.64
CA GLY A 49 8.39 -1.34 10.20
C GLY A 49 7.30 -1.04 11.24
N ASP A 50 6.04 -1.17 10.83
CA ASP A 50 4.90 -1.23 11.75
C ASP A 50 4.68 -2.68 12.22
N PRO A 51 4.94 -3.00 13.50
CA PRO A 51 4.79 -4.37 14.01
C PRO A 51 3.33 -4.86 14.01
N LYS A 52 2.36 -3.95 13.85
CA LYS A 52 0.94 -4.26 13.82
C LYS A 52 0.33 -4.11 12.41
N PHE A 53 1.15 -4.04 11.37
CA PHE A 53 0.71 -3.68 10.00
C PHE A 53 -0.48 -4.50 9.50
N ALA A 54 -0.47 -5.82 9.73
CA ALA A 54 -1.52 -6.74 9.30
C ALA A 54 -2.85 -6.57 10.06
N SER A 55 -2.83 -5.92 11.24
CA SER A 55 -4.02 -5.68 12.08
C SER A 55 -4.58 -4.25 11.96
N ARG A 56 -3.98 -3.40 11.12
CA ARG A 56 -4.45 -2.02 10.94
C ARG A 56 -5.77 -2.04 10.17
N SER A 57 -6.80 -1.40 10.70
CA SER A 57 -8.08 -1.29 10.00
C SER A 57 -8.06 -0.13 8.99
N ARG A 58 -9.04 -0.10 8.08
CA ARG A 58 -9.30 1.03 7.19
C ARG A 58 -9.39 2.36 7.96
N GLU A 59 -10.08 2.35 9.09
CA GLU A 59 -10.29 3.51 9.96
C GLU A 59 -8.98 3.98 10.60
N TRP A 60 -8.13 3.03 11.02
CA TRP A 60 -6.81 3.39 11.54
C TRP A 60 -5.99 4.12 10.48
N ILE A 61 -5.99 3.62 9.23
CA ILE A 61 -5.30 4.25 8.10
C ILE A 61 -5.78 5.68 7.90
N PHE A 62 -7.09 5.92 7.88
CA PHE A 62 -7.64 7.27 7.76
C PHE A 62 -7.26 8.21 8.91
N SER A 63 -7.08 7.70 10.12
CA SER A 63 -6.69 8.50 11.28
C SER A 63 -5.18 8.73 11.40
N ALA A 64 -4.38 7.94 10.69
CA ALA A 64 -2.93 7.92 10.87
C ALA A 64 -2.25 9.18 10.35
N ASP A 65 -1.11 9.51 10.97
CA ASP A 65 -0.20 10.54 10.49
C ASP A 65 0.74 10.01 9.38
N LEU A 66 1.40 10.93 8.66
CA LEU A 66 2.29 10.56 7.57
C LEU A 66 3.43 9.61 7.99
N PRO A 67 4.12 9.81 9.13
CA PRO A 67 5.10 8.84 9.63
C PRO A 67 4.53 7.43 9.86
N GLN A 68 3.31 7.31 10.40
CA GLN A 68 2.62 6.04 10.62
C GLN A 68 2.26 5.35 9.30
N LEU A 69 1.67 6.08 8.36
CA LEU A 69 1.33 5.58 7.02
C LEU A 69 2.57 5.11 6.28
N ARG A 70 3.67 5.86 6.40
CA ARG A 70 4.94 5.50 5.80
C ARG A 70 5.51 4.20 6.38
N ARG A 71 5.47 4.02 7.70
CA ARG A 71 5.92 2.77 8.33
C ARG A 71 5.06 1.58 7.93
N TRP A 72 3.73 1.77 7.91
CA TRP A 72 2.79 0.74 7.51
C TRP A 72 3.03 0.28 6.07
N MET A 73 3.07 1.22 5.12
CA MET A 73 3.31 0.92 3.72
C MET A 73 4.71 0.35 3.48
N HIS A 74 5.74 0.85 4.17
CA HIS A 74 7.08 0.27 4.13
C HIS A 74 7.05 -1.22 4.50
N THR A 75 6.34 -1.59 5.57
CA THR A 75 6.23 -2.98 6.00
C THR A 75 5.48 -3.85 5.00
N ILE A 76 4.41 -3.34 4.38
CA ILE A 76 3.71 -4.06 3.30
C ILE A 76 4.65 -4.33 2.13
N LEU A 77 5.31 -3.30 1.61
CA LEU A 77 6.21 -3.42 0.45
C LEU A 77 7.41 -4.31 0.78
N TYR A 78 7.94 -4.22 2.00
CA TYR A 78 9.04 -5.05 2.46
C TYR A 78 8.63 -6.51 2.64
N ALA A 79 7.44 -6.78 3.19
CA ALA A 79 6.93 -8.14 3.31
C ALA A 79 6.70 -8.76 1.93
N GLU A 80 6.06 -8.04 1.00
CA GLU A 80 5.77 -8.55 -0.35
C GLU A 80 7.02 -8.92 -1.15
N ARG A 81 8.07 -8.11 -1.08
CA ARG A 81 9.24 -8.28 -1.95
C ARG A 81 10.35 -9.14 -1.33
N TRP A 82 10.38 -9.33 -0.02
CA TRP A 82 11.45 -10.06 0.66
C TRP A 82 10.98 -11.27 1.49
N THR A 83 9.67 -11.50 1.67
CA THR A 83 9.17 -12.71 2.31
C THR A 83 8.58 -13.66 1.27
N GLU A 84 9.35 -14.67 0.87
CA GLU A 84 8.95 -15.69 -0.13
C GLU A 84 7.74 -16.54 0.30
N HIS A 85 7.32 -16.46 1.58
CA HIS A 85 6.29 -17.32 2.15
C HIS A 85 4.93 -16.64 2.39
N TRP A 86 4.82 -15.31 2.23
CA TRP A 86 3.57 -14.58 2.48
C TRP A 86 3.25 -13.47 1.46
N PRO A 87 3.27 -13.74 0.13
CA PRO A 87 2.92 -12.75 -0.89
C PRO A 87 1.39 -12.57 -0.98
N ALA A 88 0.79 -11.80 -0.07
CA ALA A 88 -0.63 -11.45 -0.16
C ALA A 88 -1.02 -10.19 0.65
N PHE A 89 -0.08 -9.40 1.16
CA PHE A 89 -0.41 -8.25 2.00
C PHE A 89 -0.98 -7.07 1.21
N VAL A 90 -0.53 -6.87 -0.03
CA VAL A 90 -1.15 -5.89 -0.94
C VAL A 90 -2.55 -6.35 -1.34
N ASP A 91 -2.74 -7.65 -1.59
CA ASP A 91 -4.06 -8.22 -1.87
C ASP A 91 -5.02 -8.04 -0.68
N GLN A 92 -4.56 -8.39 0.53
CA GLN A 92 -5.33 -8.18 1.76
C GLN A 92 -5.65 -6.70 1.98
N ALA A 93 -4.69 -5.81 1.71
CA ALA A 93 -4.91 -4.37 1.84
C ALA A 93 -5.91 -3.83 0.82
N LEU A 94 -5.95 -4.41 -0.38
CA LEU A 94 -6.95 -4.13 -1.39
C LEU A 94 -8.33 -4.62 -0.97
N GLN A 95 -8.45 -5.90 -0.59
CA GLN A 95 -9.71 -6.54 -0.19
C GLN A 95 -10.36 -5.86 1.02
N ASN A 96 -9.54 -5.43 1.99
CA ASN A 96 -10.02 -4.76 3.20
C ASN A 96 -10.19 -3.24 3.02
N GLY A 97 -9.97 -2.70 1.81
CA GLY A 97 -10.09 -1.27 1.52
C GLY A 97 -9.04 -0.39 2.21
N GLN A 98 -7.99 -0.98 2.79
CA GLN A 98 -6.90 -0.27 3.45
C GLN A 98 -6.07 0.55 2.44
N LEU A 99 -5.84 0.01 1.24
CA LEU A 99 -5.06 0.70 0.22
C LEU A 99 -5.79 1.91 -0.38
N GLU A 100 -7.12 1.81 -0.49
CA GLU A 100 -7.97 2.96 -0.84
C GLU A 100 -7.89 4.05 0.23
N ALA A 101 -8.11 3.68 1.49
CA ALA A 101 -8.00 4.61 2.62
C ALA A 101 -6.63 5.28 2.70
N PHE A 102 -5.57 4.53 2.43
CA PHE A 102 -4.20 5.03 2.42
C PHE A 102 -4.03 6.13 1.36
N ALA A 103 -4.53 5.91 0.14
CA ALA A 103 -4.41 6.89 -0.93
C ALA A 103 -5.20 8.17 -0.63
N GLU A 104 -6.46 8.04 -0.20
CA GLU A 104 -7.29 9.18 0.19
C GLU A 104 -6.65 9.97 1.35
N ARG A 105 -6.06 9.27 2.32
CA ARG A 105 -5.41 9.91 3.45
C ARG A 105 -4.13 10.64 3.05
N LEU A 106 -3.34 10.11 2.12
CA LEU A 106 -2.16 10.81 1.62
C LEU A 106 -2.54 12.13 0.93
N GLU A 107 -3.62 12.14 0.13
CA GLU A 107 -4.12 13.36 -0.52
C GLU A 107 -4.55 14.42 0.51
N GLN A 108 -5.22 14.00 1.59
CA GLN A 108 -5.61 14.91 2.68
C GLN A 108 -4.43 15.50 3.45
N LEU A 109 -3.28 14.83 3.46
CA LEU A 109 -2.08 15.27 4.17
C LEU A 109 -1.16 16.14 3.30
N GLU A 110 -1.33 16.15 1.98
CA GLU A 110 -0.62 17.06 1.06
C GLU A 110 -1.39 18.35 0.72
N GLY A 111 -2.69 18.39 0.99
CA GLY A 111 -3.52 19.61 0.91
C GLY A 111 -3.36 20.51 2.14
#